data_AF-A0AAW6D3Q6-F1
#
_entry.id   AF-A0AAW6D3Q6-F1
#
_cell.length_a   1.000
_cell.length_b   1.000
_cell.length_c   1.000
_cell.angle_alpha   90.00
_cell.angle_beta   90.00
_cell.angle_gamma   90.00
#
_symmetry.space_group_name_H-M   'P 1'
#
loop_
_entity.id
_entity.type
_entity.pdbx_description
1 polymer ?
#
loop_
_entity_poly.entity_id
_entity_poly.type
_entity_poly.pdbx_seq_one_letter_code
_entity_poly.pdbx_strand_id
1 'polypeptide(L)'
;MSIAINKLEIENVKRIKAVKVEPSPTGLTVIGGNNNQGKTSVLDSIAWALGGNRFKPSKAAREGSVVPPSLKITMSNGLIVERKGKNSSLKVIDPEGNKGGQQLLDSFVEELAINLPKFMDSTAKEKADILLQIIGVGPQLAELEIKEKQLYDQRHAIGVIADQKEKFAKEQTYYPDAPKELISIADLIAEQQEVLAKNGENARKRQNAQQIKTAYEGKLAEVNRLSEQLKAAQAELETLENDLQIATDLTIDLIDESTEEIESNIANIEQINLKVRTNLDKEKAEEEARVQRDEYNRLSSEIEAVRKDKRDLLTNADLPLEGLSVNDGKLLYLGQEWDNMSGSQQLMVATAIVRKLKPDCGFVLIDKLEQMDQITLDQFGKWLEDEGLQAIATRVSTGDECSIIIEDGYSLDNKTHQPTTEAKSETPQTPSWQGGF
;
A
#
# COMPACT_ATOMS: atom_id res chain seq x y z
N MET A 1 34.22 17.79 6.32
CA MET A 1 35.34 17.24 5.52
C MET A 1 35.38 15.77 5.85
N SER A 2 35.25 14.91 4.84
CA SER A 2 35.34 13.46 5.02
C SER A 2 36.75 13.05 5.45
N ILE A 3 36.85 12.07 6.33
CA ILE A 3 38.13 11.61 6.90
C ILE A 3 38.60 10.37 6.16
N ALA A 4 39.85 10.36 5.70
CA ALA A 4 40.48 9.25 5.00
C ALA A 4 41.66 8.68 5.82
N ILE A 5 42.13 7.49 5.45
CA ILE A 5 43.34 6.87 6.02
C ILE A 5 44.54 7.40 5.25
N ASN A 6 45.39 8.18 5.93
CA ASN A 6 46.60 8.76 5.32
C ASN A 6 47.77 7.76 5.36
N LYS A 7 47.90 7.03 6.46
CA LYS A 7 49.02 6.11 6.67
C LYS A 7 48.64 4.92 7.54
N LEU A 8 49.11 3.75 7.15
CA LEU A 8 48.89 2.47 7.82
C LEU A 8 50.22 1.78 8.08
N GLU A 9 50.47 1.40 9.33
CA GLU A 9 51.62 0.62 9.76
C GLU A 9 51.14 -0.58 10.60
N ILE A 10 51.43 -1.80 10.13
CA ILE A 10 50.97 -3.06 10.73
C ILE A 10 52.17 -3.98 10.91
N GLU A 11 52.34 -4.52 12.12
CA GLU A 11 53.38 -5.50 12.41
C GLU A 11 52.82 -6.68 13.22
N ASN A 12 53.26 -7.89 12.86
CA ASN A 12 52.97 -9.13 13.57
C ASN A 12 51.47 -9.43 13.79
N VAL A 13 50.62 -9.07 12.83
CA VAL A 13 49.17 -9.33 12.86
C VAL A 13 48.77 -10.40 11.86
N LYS A 14 48.18 -11.51 12.33
CA LYS A 14 47.80 -12.67 11.50
C LYS A 14 48.98 -13.14 10.61
N ARG A 15 48.91 -12.92 9.30
CA ARG A 15 49.99 -13.30 8.35
C ARG A 15 50.99 -12.18 8.08
N ILE A 16 50.75 -10.97 8.58
CA ILE A 16 51.60 -9.80 8.35
C ILE A 16 52.84 -9.86 9.23
N LYS A 17 54.00 -9.66 8.60
CA LYS A 17 55.28 -9.45 9.28
C LYS A 17 55.47 -7.96 9.55
N ALA A 18 55.50 -7.16 8.49
CA ALA A 18 55.55 -5.71 8.53
C ALA A 18 54.97 -5.13 7.23
N VAL A 19 53.90 -4.33 7.34
CA VAL A 19 53.25 -3.67 6.22
C VAL A 19 53.18 -2.18 6.50
N LYS A 20 53.63 -1.38 5.54
CA LYS A 20 53.49 0.07 5.53
C LYS A 20 52.81 0.49 4.23
N VAL A 21 51.69 1.20 4.35
CA VAL A 21 50.88 1.64 3.22
C VAL A 21 50.47 3.09 3.41
N GLU A 22 50.60 3.88 2.35
CA GLU A 22 50.12 5.27 2.27
C GLU A 22 49.09 5.29 1.12
N PRO A 23 47.81 4.99 1.39
CA PRO A 23 46.79 4.93 0.34
C PRO A 23 46.51 6.30 -0.26
N SER A 24 46.01 6.33 -1.49
CA SER A 24 45.54 7.58 -2.13
C SER A 24 44.41 8.20 -1.30
N PRO A 25 44.38 9.51 -1.05
CA PRO A 25 43.35 10.16 -0.24
C PRO A 25 41.93 10.05 -0.83
N THR A 26 41.82 9.81 -2.14
CA THR A 26 40.58 9.55 -2.88
C THR A 26 40.83 8.47 -3.95
N GLY A 27 39.76 7.83 -4.42
CA GLY A 27 39.86 6.80 -5.44
C GLY A 27 40.21 5.43 -4.87
N LEU A 28 40.64 4.54 -5.75
CA LEU A 28 40.85 3.13 -5.43
C LEU A 28 42.33 2.81 -5.19
N THR A 29 42.66 2.32 -3.99
CA THR A 29 43.97 1.73 -3.66
C THR A 29 43.83 0.21 -3.60
N VAL A 30 44.45 -0.49 -4.55
CA VAL A 30 44.37 -1.96 -4.64
C VAL A 30 45.61 -2.61 -4.02
N ILE A 31 45.38 -3.46 -3.04
CA ILE A 31 46.38 -4.32 -2.39
C ILE A 31 46.35 -5.70 -3.07
N GLY A 32 47.35 -5.92 -3.93
CA GLY A 32 47.58 -7.16 -4.66
C GLY A 32 48.43 -8.18 -3.91
N GLY A 33 48.62 -9.34 -4.54
CA GLY A 33 49.42 -10.46 -4.08
C GLY A 33 48.72 -11.79 -4.29
N ASN A 34 49.49 -12.88 -4.23
CA ASN A 34 48.95 -14.23 -4.30
C ASN A 34 48.10 -14.60 -3.08
N ASN A 35 47.40 -15.73 -3.16
CA ASN A 35 46.69 -16.28 -2.01
C ASN A 35 47.66 -16.58 -0.86
N ASN A 36 47.15 -16.49 0.36
CA ASN A 36 47.88 -16.72 1.61
C ASN A 36 49.03 -15.74 1.95
N GLN A 37 49.23 -14.67 1.18
CA GLN A 37 50.31 -13.71 1.46
C GLN A 37 50.01 -12.70 2.57
N GLY A 38 48.73 -12.51 2.93
CA GLY A 38 48.32 -11.61 4.02
C GLY A 38 47.45 -10.42 3.61
N LYS A 39 47.01 -10.33 2.36
CA LYS A 39 46.10 -9.27 1.85
C LYS A 39 44.90 -8.99 2.77
N THR A 40 44.04 -9.98 3.02
CA THR A 40 42.88 -9.84 3.91
C THR A 40 43.30 -9.51 5.35
N SER A 41 44.50 -9.93 5.78
CA SER A 41 45.01 -9.54 7.10
C SER A 41 45.27 -8.04 7.21
N VAL A 42 45.50 -7.33 6.10
CA VAL A 42 45.61 -5.86 6.08
C VAL A 42 44.25 -5.24 6.37
N LEU A 43 43.21 -5.64 5.65
CA LEU A 43 41.84 -5.13 5.88
C LEU A 43 41.35 -5.46 7.30
N ASP A 44 41.55 -6.70 7.77
CA ASP A 44 41.21 -7.11 9.14
C ASP A 44 41.92 -6.26 10.20
N SER A 45 43.17 -5.86 9.91
CA SER A 45 43.96 -5.01 10.81
C SER A 45 43.41 -3.60 10.88
N ILE A 46 42.97 -3.03 9.74
CA ILE A 46 42.31 -1.73 9.69
C ILE A 46 40.97 -1.80 10.44
N ALA A 47 40.14 -2.80 10.14
CA ALA A 47 38.85 -3.01 10.81
C ALA A 47 39.01 -3.18 12.33
N TRP A 48 40.03 -3.93 12.78
CA TRP A 48 40.31 -4.08 14.21
C TRP A 48 40.83 -2.78 14.85
N ALA A 49 41.73 -2.05 14.18
CA ALA A 49 42.24 -0.78 14.67
C ALA A 49 41.09 0.21 14.91
N LEU A 50 40.22 0.38 13.90
CA LEU A 50 39.18 1.41 13.88
C LEU A 50 37.87 0.99 14.53
N GLY A 51 37.43 -0.27 14.38
CA GLY A 51 36.13 -0.77 14.85
C GLY A 51 36.11 -1.43 16.22
N GLY A 52 37.25 -1.47 16.92
CA GLY A 52 37.28 -1.98 18.28
C GLY A 52 37.39 -3.50 18.38
N ASN A 53 37.16 -4.02 19.60
CA ASN A 53 37.29 -5.46 19.88
C ASN A 53 36.28 -6.35 19.15
N ARG A 54 35.21 -5.79 18.57
CA ARG A 54 34.24 -6.54 17.74
C ARG A 54 34.91 -7.14 16.50
N PHE A 55 35.94 -6.47 15.98
CA PHE A 55 36.72 -6.90 14.81
C PHE A 55 38.04 -7.56 15.20
N LYS A 56 38.28 -7.82 16.49
CA LYS A 56 39.51 -8.45 16.95
C LYS A 56 39.59 -9.89 16.41
N PRO A 57 40.64 -10.26 15.67
CA PRO A 57 40.81 -11.64 15.26
C PRO A 57 40.94 -12.56 16.47
N SER A 58 40.34 -13.75 16.41
CA SER A 58 40.43 -14.77 17.46
C SER A 58 41.89 -15.11 17.82
N LYS A 59 42.75 -15.17 16.79
CA LYS A 59 44.21 -15.22 16.90
C LYS A 59 44.82 -14.04 16.15
N ALA A 60 44.99 -12.92 16.84
CA ALA A 60 45.54 -11.70 16.26
C ALA A 60 47.07 -11.73 16.09
N ALA A 61 47.79 -12.35 17.02
CA ALA A 61 49.24 -12.47 16.93
C ALA A 61 49.66 -13.38 15.76
N ARG A 62 50.70 -12.96 15.05
CA ARG A 62 51.30 -13.77 13.99
C ARG A 62 51.86 -15.07 14.55
N GLU A 63 51.53 -16.17 13.89
CA GLU A 63 52.01 -17.49 14.25
C GLU A 63 53.55 -17.55 14.17
N GLY A 64 54.18 -18.05 15.24
CA GLY A 64 55.64 -18.12 15.37
C GLY A 64 56.34 -16.81 15.77
N SER A 65 55.63 -15.69 15.95
CA SER A 65 56.22 -14.45 16.45
C SER A 65 56.16 -14.35 17.98
N VAL A 66 57.26 -13.94 18.60
CA VAL A 66 57.33 -13.61 20.04
C VAL A 66 57.02 -12.14 20.32
N VAL A 67 56.94 -11.32 19.26
CA VAL A 67 56.63 -9.89 19.35
C VAL A 67 55.11 -9.70 19.25
N PRO A 68 54.48 -8.96 20.17
CA PRO A 68 53.04 -8.74 20.12
C PRO A 68 52.63 -7.89 18.90
N PRO A 69 51.36 -8.02 18.45
CA PRO A 69 50.77 -7.16 17.44
C PRO A 69 50.99 -5.66 17.68
N SER A 70 51.37 -4.94 16.63
CA SER A 70 51.44 -3.48 16.61
C SER A 70 50.67 -2.95 15.40
N LEU A 71 49.76 -2.01 15.65
CA LEU A 71 48.97 -1.31 14.64
C LEU A 71 49.08 0.18 14.88
N LYS A 72 49.29 0.94 13.82
CA LYS A 72 49.22 2.40 13.83
C LYS A 72 48.57 2.90 12.56
N ILE A 73 47.51 3.67 12.71
CA ILE A 73 46.79 4.34 11.63
C ILE A 73 46.84 5.84 11.88
N THR A 74 47.21 6.60 10.87
CA THR A 74 47.13 8.06 10.87
C THR A 74 46.04 8.47 9.88
N MET A 75 45.03 9.19 10.38
CA MET A 75 43.92 9.70 9.58
C MET A 75 44.30 11.04 8.94
N SER A 76 43.58 11.46 7.90
CA SER A 76 43.83 12.71 7.17
C SER A 76 43.66 13.98 8.03
N ASN A 77 42.84 13.91 9.08
CA ASN A 77 42.65 15.01 10.04
C ASN A 77 43.72 15.05 11.14
N GLY A 78 44.73 14.17 11.10
CA GLY A 78 45.81 14.09 12.10
C GLY A 78 45.53 13.16 13.27
N LEU A 79 44.36 12.53 13.34
CA LEU A 79 44.02 11.55 14.37
C LEU A 79 44.91 10.30 14.24
N ILE A 80 45.52 9.88 15.34
CA ILE A 80 46.38 8.68 15.40
C ILE A 80 45.70 7.60 16.21
N VAL A 81 45.55 6.41 15.61
CA VAL A 81 45.00 5.21 16.24
C VAL A 81 46.09 4.16 16.38
N GLU A 82 46.47 3.84 17.61
CA GLU A 82 47.49 2.84 17.90
C GLU A 82 46.91 1.67 18.71
N ARG A 83 47.22 0.43 18.32
CA ARG A 83 47.05 -0.75 19.17
C ARG A 83 48.41 -1.42 19.35
N LYS A 84 48.89 -1.48 20.59
CA LYS A 84 50.23 -2.03 20.89
C LYS A 84 50.30 -2.70 22.26
N GLY A 85 51.35 -3.50 22.45
CA GLY A 85 51.63 -4.23 23.69
C GLY A 85 50.94 -5.59 23.76
N LYS A 86 51.22 -6.35 24.84
CA LYS A 86 50.76 -7.75 25.03
C LYS A 86 49.25 -7.95 24.87
N ASN A 87 48.47 -6.95 25.30
CA ASN A 87 47.01 -6.97 25.21
C ASN A 87 46.46 -6.18 24.00
N SER A 88 47.33 -5.60 23.17
CA SER A 88 46.98 -4.73 22.05
C SER A 88 46.05 -3.59 22.47
N SER A 89 46.43 -2.88 23.54
CA SER A 89 45.63 -1.79 24.11
C SER A 89 45.47 -0.66 23.11
N LEU A 90 44.24 -0.17 22.96
CA LEU A 90 43.91 0.97 22.11
C LEU A 90 44.43 2.28 22.72
N LYS A 91 45.05 3.12 21.89
CA LYS A 91 45.37 4.50 22.18
C LYS A 91 44.90 5.33 20.99
N VAL A 92 44.02 6.27 21.23
CA VAL A 92 43.58 7.25 20.23
C VAL A 92 44.17 8.59 20.64
N ILE A 93 44.86 9.27 19.74
CA ILE A 93 45.53 10.54 20.01
C ILE A 93 45.01 11.54 18.99
N ASP A 94 44.39 12.61 19.45
CA ASP A 94 43.91 13.69 18.59
C ASP A 94 45.08 14.56 18.06
N PRO A 95 44.83 15.46 17.09
CA PRO A 95 45.87 16.33 16.54
C PRO A 95 46.51 17.28 17.58
N GLU A 96 45.80 17.55 18.69
CA GLU A 96 46.28 18.40 19.78
C GLU A 96 47.11 17.62 20.82
N GLY A 97 47.16 16.29 20.70
CA GLY A 97 47.90 15.39 21.58
C GLY A 97 47.09 14.83 22.76
N ASN A 98 45.79 15.12 22.85
CA ASN A 98 44.92 14.56 23.86
C ASN A 98 44.57 13.11 23.55
N LYS A 99 44.35 12.32 24.61
CA LYS A 99 44.02 10.90 24.49
C LYS A 99 42.51 10.72 24.42
N GLY A 100 42.04 10.14 23.32
CA GLY A 100 40.66 9.69 23.13
C GLY A 100 40.47 8.20 23.41
N GLY A 101 39.20 7.79 23.43
CA GLY A 101 38.78 6.38 23.45
C GLY A 101 38.12 5.94 22.14
N GLN A 102 37.56 4.73 22.13
CA GLN A 102 36.84 4.19 20.98
C GLN A 102 35.64 5.08 20.57
N GLN A 103 34.96 5.71 21.52
CA GLN A 103 33.82 6.61 21.25
C GLN A 103 34.18 7.77 20.30
N LEU A 104 35.41 8.27 20.37
CA LEU A 104 35.88 9.30 19.44
C LEU A 104 36.01 8.74 18.02
N LEU A 105 36.49 7.50 17.87
CA LEU A 105 36.55 6.82 16.57
C LEU A 105 35.16 6.55 16.01
N ASP A 106 34.25 6.08 16.86
CA ASP A 106 32.87 5.75 16.48
C ASP A 106 32.10 6.99 15.98
N SER A 107 32.55 8.21 16.30
CA SER A 107 31.97 9.45 15.75
C SER A 107 32.32 9.69 14.27
N PHE A 108 33.45 9.16 13.79
CA PHE A 108 33.97 9.39 12.44
C PHE A 108 33.95 8.15 11.54
N VAL A 109 33.98 6.96 12.14
CA VAL A 109 34.01 5.66 11.43
C VAL A 109 32.61 5.07 11.38
N GLU A 110 32.22 4.54 10.23
CA GLU A 110 30.98 3.77 10.04
C GLU A 110 31.27 2.27 10.08
N GLU A 111 30.43 1.47 10.73
CA GLU A 111 30.69 0.04 10.92
C GLU A 111 30.69 -0.71 9.58
N LEU A 112 29.78 -0.33 8.68
CA LEU A 112 29.70 -0.93 7.34
C LEU A 112 30.86 -0.51 6.43
N ALA A 113 31.48 0.65 6.67
CA ALA A 113 32.64 1.10 5.91
C ALA A 113 33.88 0.25 6.17
N ILE A 114 34.01 -0.29 7.39
CA ILE A 114 35.10 -1.19 7.77
C ILE A 114 34.74 -2.68 7.60
N ASN A 115 33.49 -2.99 7.26
CA ASN A 115 33.03 -4.36 7.04
C ASN A 115 31.86 -4.41 6.04
N LEU A 116 32.16 -4.11 4.79
CA LEU A 116 31.20 -4.16 3.69
C LEU A 116 30.52 -5.54 3.54
N PRO A 117 31.20 -6.69 3.73
CA PRO A 117 30.56 -8.00 3.67
C PRO A 117 29.34 -8.15 4.58
N LYS A 118 29.35 -7.53 5.77
CA LYS A 118 28.18 -7.55 6.68
C LYS A 118 26.94 -6.96 6.02
N PHE A 119 27.08 -5.88 5.24
CA PHE A 119 25.97 -5.32 4.49
C PHE A 119 25.54 -6.28 3.37
N MET A 120 26.50 -6.81 2.62
CA MET A 120 26.23 -7.72 1.50
C MET A 120 25.45 -8.97 1.92
N ASP A 121 25.79 -9.51 3.09
CA ASP A 121 25.21 -10.75 3.64
C ASP A 121 23.91 -10.51 4.44
N SER A 122 23.52 -9.25 4.67
CA SER A 122 22.28 -8.91 5.40
C SER A 122 21.01 -9.31 4.63
N THR A 123 19.87 -9.34 5.30
CA THR A 123 18.60 -9.68 4.64
C THR A 123 18.14 -8.59 3.67
N ALA A 124 17.33 -8.93 2.65
CA ALA A 124 16.80 -7.95 1.69
C ALA A 124 16.06 -6.79 2.38
N LYS A 125 15.34 -7.11 3.46
CA LYS A 125 14.65 -6.12 4.29
C LYS A 125 15.62 -5.19 5.00
N GLU A 126 16.65 -5.71 5.67
CA GLU A 126 17.67 -4.87 6.33
C GLU A 126 18.38 -3.94 5.34
N LYS A 127 18.68 -4.41 4.13
CA LYS A 127 19.26 -3.57 3.06
C LYS A 127 18.34 -2.42 2.68
N ALA A 128 17.05 -2.71 2.48
CA ALA A 128 16.07 -1.69 2.14
C ALA A 128 15.86 -0.71 3.29
N ASP A 129 15.75 -1.19 4.53
CA ASP A 129 15.57 -0.37 5.72
C ASP A 129 16.75 0.60 5.92
N ILE A 130 18.00 0.13 5.72
CA ILE A 130 19.20 0.99 5.74
C ILE A 130 19.10 2.09 4.68
N LEU A 131 18.74 1.74 3.44
CA LEU A 131 18.59 2.72 2.36
C LEU A 131 17.48 3.74 2.66
N LEU A 132 16.33 3.29 3.17
CA LEU A 132 15.19 4.13 3.56
C LEU A 132 15.52 5.09 4.71
N GLN A 133 16.36 4.63 5.65
CA GLN A 133 16.86 5.47 6.75
C GLN A 133 17.78 6.58 6.22
N ILE A 134 18.64 6.27 5.26
CA ILE A 134 19.59 7.22 4.67
C ILE A 134 18.88 8.34 3.92
N ILE A 135 17.87 8.00 3.12
CA ILE A 135 17.11 8.99 2.36
C ILE A 135 16.08 9.74 3.23
N GLY A 136 15.89 9.33 4.48
CA GLY A 136 15.02 10.00 5.46
C GLY A 136 13.51 9.81 5.23
N VAL A 137 13.11 9.00 4.24
CA VAL A 137 11.70 8.79 3.90
C VAL A 137 11.06 7.61 4.62
N GLY A 138 11.84 6.82 5.37
CA GLY A 138 11.35 5.62 6.07
C GLY A 138 10.06 5.82 6.89
N PRO A 139 9.96 6.83 7.76
CA PRO A 139 8.73 7.10 8.52
C PRO A 139 7.52 7.43 7.64
N GLN A 140 7.72 8.27 6.62
CA GLN A 140 6.65 8.68 5.69
C GLN A 140 6.18 7.50 4.84
N LEU A 141 7.12 6.65 4.38
CA LEU A 141 6.79 5.45 3.63
C LEU A 141 5.98 4.47 4.49
N ALA A 142 6.35 4.28 5.76
CA ALA A 142 5.62 3.43 6.68
C ALA A 142 4.19 3.93 6.94
N GLU A 143 3.99 5.24 7.06
CA GLU A 143 2.64 5.84 7.16
C GLU A 143 1.80 5.57 5.90
N LEU A 144 2.39 5.71 4.71
CA LEU A 144 1.71 5.41 3.45
C LEU A 144 1.39 3.92 3.31
N GLU A 145 2.25 3.01 3.77
CA GLU A 145 1.98 1.57 3.78
C GLU A 145 0.83 1.20 4.73
N ILE A 146 0.79 1.80 5.92
CA ILE A 146 -0.32 1.62 6.86
C ILE A 146 -1.62 2.14 6.24
N LYS A 147 -1.58 3.31 5.59
CA LYS A 147 -2.74 3.89 4.91
C LYS A 147 -3.21 3.03 3.74
N GLU A 148 -2.30 2.54 2.90
CA GLU A 148 -2.62 1.63 1.80
C GLU A 148 -3.31 0.36 2.32
N LYS A 149 -2.78 -0.24 3.39
CA LYS A 149 -3.37 -1.43 4.01
C LYS A 149 -4.76 -1.16 4.56
N GLN A 150 -4.96 -0.05 5.27
CA GLN A 150 -6.28 0.33 5.80
C GLN A 150 -7.31 0.53 4.68
N LEU A 151 -6.94 1.24 3.61
CA LEU A 151 -7.80 1.45 2.45
C LEU A 151 -8.12 0.13 1.74
N TYR A 152 -7.13 -0.76 1.62
CA TYR A 152 -7.33 -2.09 1.04
C TYR A 152 -8.31 -2.92 1.86
N ASP A 153 -8.16 -2.96 3.18
CA ASP A 153 -9.05 -3.71 4.08
C ASP A 153 -10.49 -3.15 4.02
N GLN A 154 -10.63 -1.82 3.99
CA GLN A 154 -11.93 -1.14 3.79
C GLN A 154 -12.53 -1.49 2.42
N ARG A 155 -11.75 -1.41 1.35
CA ARG A 155 -12.21 -1.73 -0.02
C ARG A 155 -12.67 -3.19 -0.10
N HIS A 156 -11.94 -4.10 0.54
CA HIS A 156 -12.31 -5.51 0.57
C HIS A 156 -13.66 -5.71 1.25
N ALA A 157 -13.88 -5.11 2.43
CA ALA A 157 -15.17 -5.18 3.13
C ALA A 157 -16.32 -4.61 2.29
N ILE A 158 -16.14 -3.42 1.70
CA ILE A 158 -17.13 -2.80 0.81
C ILE A 158 -17.39 -3.65 -0.43
N GLY A 159 -16.35 -4.24 -1.03
CA GLY A 159 -16.50 -5.13 -2.19
C GLY A 159 -17.38 -6.34 -1.88
N VAL A 160 -17.20 -6.96 -0.71
CA VAL A 160 -18.05 -8.08 -0.26
C VAL A 160 -19.51 -7.63 -0.10
N ILE A 161 -19.75 -6.45 0.48
CA ILE A 161 -21.10 -5.89 0.65
C ILE A 161 -21.73 -5.56 -0.71
N ALA A 162 -20.97 -4.91 -1.61
CA ALA A 162 -21.43 -4.54 -2.94
C ALA A 162 -21.86 -5.79 -3.73
N ASP A 163 -21.04 -6.85 -3.72
CA ASP A 163 -21.34 -8.10 -4.40
C ASP A 163 -22.58 -8.81 -3.81
N GLN A 164 -22.76 -8.76 -2.48
CA GLN A 164 -23.95 -9.29 -1.82
C GLN A 164 -25.22 -8.52 -2.24
N LYS A 165 -25.18 -7.18 -2.22
CA LYS A 165 -26.30 -6.33 -2.61
C LYS A 165 -26.65 -6.46 -4.08
N GLU A 166 -25.66 -6.56 -4.95
CA GLU A 166 -25.90 -6.74 -6.39
C GLU A 166 -26.54 -8.09 -6.70
N LYS A 167 -26.13 -9.17 -6.01
CA LYS A 167 -26.78 -10.48 -6.12
C LYS A 167 -28.22 -10.43 -5.62
N PHE A 168 -28.44 -9.85 -4.45
CA PHE A 168 -29.78 -9.67 -3.87
C PHE A 168 -30.71 -8.90 -4.82
N ALA A 169 -30.23 -7.80 -5.41
CA ALA A 169 -31.00 -7.01 -6.37
C ALA A 169 -31.32 -7.79 -7.66
N LYS A 170 -30.36 -8.57 -8.18
CA LYS A 170 -30.56 -9.42 -9.37
C LYS A 170 -31.57 -10.54 -9.14
N GLU A 171 -31.61 -11.10 -7.94
CA GLU A 171 -32.55 -12.16 -7.56
C GLU A 171 -33.97 -11.66 -7.31
N GLN A 172 -34.17 -10.34 -7.15
CA GLN A 172 -35.51 -9.79 -7.00
C GLN A 172 -36.34 -9.90 -8.29
N THR A 173 -37.59 -10.31 -8.11
CA THR A 173 -38.61 -10.37 -9.15
C THR A 173 -38.84 -9.00 -9.77
N TYR A 174 -38.96 -8.95 -11.09
CA TYR A 174 -39.26 -7.73 -11.82
C TYR A 174 -40.43 -7.97 -12.78
N TYR A 175 -41.41 -7.08 -12.74
CA TYR A 175 -42.61 -7.13 -13.57
C TYR A 175 -42.53 -6.04 -14.65
N PRO A 176 -42.14 -6.36 -15.90
CA PRO A 176 -41.95 -5.35 -16.96
C PRO A 176 -43.24 -4.64 -17.37
N ASP A 177 -44.40 -5.28 -17.17
CA ASP A 177 -45.71 -4.76 -17.57
C ASP A 177 -46.37 -3.90 -16.48
N ALA A 178 -45.74 -3.76 -15.31
CA ALA A 178 -46.30 -2.97 -14.21
C ALA A 178 -46.05 -1.46 -14.43
N PRO A 179 -47.04 -0.58 -14.13
CA PRO A 179 -46.87 0.87 -14.20
C PRO A 179 -45.74 1.38 -13.29
N LYS A 180 -45.23 2.59 -13.56
CA LYS A 180 -44.16 3.20 -12.75
C LYS A 180 -44.66 3.80 -11.43
N GLU A 181 -45.93 4.17 -11.37
CA GLU A 181 -46.54 4.82 -10.22
C GLU A 181 -47.72 4.01 -9.70
N LEU A 182 -47.99 4.11 -8.40
CA LEU A 182 -49.13 3.45 -7.77
C LEU A 182 -50.44 4.04 -8.31
N ILE A 183 -51.37 3.17 -8.65
CA ILE A 183 -52.71 3.56 -9.08
C ILE A 183 -53.55 3.83 -7.82
N SER A 184 -54.13 5.03 -7.74
CA SER A 184 -55.04 5.40 -6.66
C SER A 184 -56.39 4.70 -6.82
N ILE A 185 -56.85 4.03 -5.76
CA ILE A 185 -58.19 3.40 -5.67
C ILE A 185 -59.22 4.25 -4.92
N ALA A 186 -58.84 5.46 -4.49
CA ALA A 186 -59.68 6.29 -3.63
C ALA A 186 -61.03 6.65 -4.28
N ASP A 187 -61.02 6.94 -5.58
CA ASP A 187 -62.21 7.33 -6.32
C ASP A 187 -63.18 6.15 -6.54
N LEU A 188 -62.65 4.95 -6.81
CA LEU A 188 -63.43 3.72 -6.97
C LEU A 188 -64.07 3.24 -5.66
N ILE A 189 -63.38 3.43 -4.52
CA ILE A 189 -63.94 3.12 -3.21
C ILE A 189 -65.09 4.09 -2.89
N ALA A 190 -64.95 5.37 -3.21
CA ALA A 190 -66.02 6.35 -3.00
C ALA A 190 -67.27 6.01 -3.85
N GLU A 191 -67.05 5.62 -5.12
CA GLU A 191 -68.11 5.19 -6.03
C GLU A 191 -68.83 3.93 -5.52
N GLN A 192 -68.09 2.92 -5.03
CA GLN A 192 -68.67 1.72 -4.44
C GLN A 192 -69.56 2.05 -3.21
N GLN A 193 -69.10 2.94 -2.33
CA GLN A 193 -69.86 3.34 -1.14
C GLN A 193 -71.17 4.05 -1.51
N GLU A 194 -71.17 4.85 -2.58
CA GLU A 194 -72.36 5.53 -3.07
C GLU A 194 -73.39 4.55 -3.65
N VAL A 195 -72.94 3.58 -4.44
CA VAL A 195 -73.80 2.51 -4.99
C VAL A 195 -74.40 1.65 -3.88
N LEU A 196 -73.59 1.27 -2.87
CA LEU A 196 -74.07 0.49 -1.72
C LEU A 196 -75.11 1.28 -0.89
N ALA A 197 -74.93 2.59 -0.74
CA ALA A 197 -75.90 3.45 -0.08
C ALA A 197 -77.23 3.51 -0.84
N LYS A 198 -77.19 3.70 -2.17
CA LYS A 198 -78.39 3.68 -3.04
C LYS A 198 -79.12 2.34 -2.99
N ASN A 199 -78.39 1.23 -3.09
CA ASN A 199 -78.96 -0.12 -3.02
C ASN A 199 -79.61 -0.39 -1.65
N GLY A 200 -79.00 0.09 -0.55
CA GLY A 200 -79.57 0.01 0.80
C GLY A 200 -80.89 0.77 0.94
N GLU A 201 -80.99 1.97 0.37
CA GLU A 201 -82.25 2.73 0.34
C GLU A 201 -83.34 2.05 -0.51
N ASN A 202 -82.96 1.50 -1.67
CA ASN A 202 -83.89 0.80 -2.55
C ASN A 202 -84.47 -0.46 -1.88
N ALA A 203 -83.64 -1.24 -1.19
CA ALA A 203 -84.09 -2.38 -0.39
C ALA A 203 -85.08 -1.97 0.70
N ARG A 204 -84.83 -0.85 1.40
CA ARG A 204 -85.74 -0.30 2.42
C ARG A 204 -87.09 0.12 1.82
N LYS A 205 -87.10 0.75 0.64
CA LYS A 205 -88.32 1.12 -0.09
C LYS A 205 -89.13 -0.11 -0.49
N ARG A 206 -88.48 -1.17 -1.01
CA ARG A 206 -89.13 -2.45 -1.34
C ARG A 206 -89.76 -3.10 -0.11
N GLN A 207 -89.06 -3.12 1.02
CA GLN A 207 -89.59 -3.69 2.27
C GLN A 207 -90.82 -2.92 2.77
N ASN A 208 -90.80 -1.57 2.70
CA ASN A 208 -91.93 -0.74 3.11
C ASN A 208 -93.16 -0.95 2.20
N ALA A 209 -92.95 -1.01 0.89
CA ALA A 209 -94.02 -1.29 -0.08
C ALA A 209 -94.67 -2.65 0.19
N GLN A 210 -93.88 -3.68 0.48
CA GLN A 210 -94.39 -5.01 0.82
C GLN A 210 -95.21 -5.01 2.12
N GLN A 211 -94.75 -4.29 3.16
CA GLN A 211 -95.48 -4.17 4.42
C GLN A 211 -96.83 -3.46 4.25
N ILE A 212 -96.87 -2.37 3.48
CA ILE A 212 -98.09 -1.63 3.18
C ILE A 212 -99.06 -2.50 2.38
N LYS A 213 -98.57 -3.28 1.41
CA LYS A 213 -99.40 -4.23 0.65
C LYS A 213 -100.05 -5.28 1.55
N THR A 214 -99.29 -5.90 2.46
CA THR A 214 -99.84 -6.90 3.40
C THR A 214 -100.84 -6.26 4.36
N ALA A 215 -100.60 -5.03 4.82
CA ALA A 215 -101.55 -4.29 5.65
C ALA A 215 -102.84 -3.94 4.89
N TYR A 216 -102.72 -3.56 3.61
CA TYR A 216 -103.85 -3.28 2.72
C TYR A 216 -104.70 -4.53 2.50
N GLU A 217 -104.10 -5.68 2.17
CA GLU A 217 -104.82 -6.95 1.98
C GLU A 217 -105.56 -7.39 3.26
N GLY A 218 -104.93 -7.20 4.43
CA GLY A 218 -105.56 -7.46 5.73
C GLY A 218 -106.75 -6.53 6.01
N LYS A 219 -106.61 -5.24 5.70
CA LYS A 219 -107.70 -4.27 5.85
C LYS A 219 -108.80 -4.46 4.82
N LEU A 220 -108.49 -4.91 3.61
CA LEU A 220 -109.47 -5.23 2.57
C LEU A 220 -110.38 -6.39 3.00
N ALA A 221 -109.83 -7.41 3.66
CA ALA A 221 -110.62 -8.49 4.26
C ALA A 221 -111.54 -7.99 5.38
N GLU A 222 -111.07 -7.02 6.18
CA GLU A 222 -111.86 -6.38 7.24
C GLU A 222 -112.96 -5.45 6.67
N VAL A 223 -112.66 -4.74 5.58
CA VAL A 223 -113.59 -3.89 4.82
C VAL A 223 -114.67 -4.72 4.14
N ASN A 224 -114.35 -5.89 3.58
CA ASN A 224 -115.37 -6.79 3.03
C ASN A 224 -116.37 -7.29 4.11
N ARG A 225 -115.91 -7.43 5.36
CA ARG A 225 -116.78 -7.77 6.50
C ARG A 225 -117.65 -6.59 6.94
N LEU A 226 -117.17 -5.35 6.77
CA LEU A 226 -117.88 -4.11 7.09
C LEU A 226 -118.73 -3.58 5.91
N SER A 227 -118.48 -4.04 4.69
CA SER A 227 -119.19 -3.71 3.43
C SER A 227 -120.68 -4.07 3.50
N GLU A 228 -121.04 -5.12 4.25
CA GLU A 228 -122.45 -5.40 4.58
C GLU A 228 -123.10 -4.33 5.47
N GLN A 229 -122.31 -3.55 6.22
CA GLN A 229 -122.76 -2.45 7.09
C GLN A 229 -122.65 -1.07 6.39
N LEU A 230 -121.78 -0.92 5.39
CA LEU A 230 -121.39 0.35 4.77
C LEU A 230 -122.23 0.79 3.56
N LYS A 231 -123.38 0.15 3.28
CA LYS A 231 -124.37 0.69 2.32
C LYS A 231 -124.94 2.06 2.74
N ALA A 232 -124.64 2.50 3.97
CA ALA A 232 -125.06 3.77 4.56
C ALA A 232 -123.99 4.89 4.59
N ALA A 233 -122.70 4.60 4.33
CA ALA A 233 -121.61 5.59 4.52
C ALA A 233 -120.77 5.84 3.25
N GLN A 234 -121.45 6.04 2.12
CA GLN A 234 -120.86 6.28 0.80
C GLN A 234 -120.27 7.70 0.57
N ALA A 235 -120.14 8.54 1.61
CA ALA A 235 -119.72 9.94 1.44
C ALA A 235 -118.23 10.23 1.79
N GLU A 236 -117.47 9.29 2.35
CA GLU A 236 -116.06 9.51 2.76
C GLU A 236 -115.02 8.87 1.80
N LEU A 237 -115.46 8.35 0.65
CA LEU A 237 -114.64 7.49 -0.23
C LEU A 237 -113.61 8.24 -1.09
N GLU A 238 -113.72 9.56 -1.22
CA GLU A 238 -112.97 10.34 -2.22
C GLU A 238 -111.52 10.70 -1.80
N THR A 239 -111.16 10.58 -0.51
CA THR A 239 -109.83 10.98 -0.02
C THR A 239 -108.78 9.86 -0.02
N LEU A 240 -109.19 8.59 -0.07
CA LEU A 240 -108.30 7.42 0.05
C LEU A 240 -107.87 6.83 -1.30
N GLU A 241 -108.52 7.19 -2.42
CA GLU A 241 -108.09 6.78 -3.77
C GLU A 241 -106.75 7.43 -4.19
N ASN A 242 -106.43 8.62 -3.67
CA ASN A 242 -105.18 9.32 -3.97
C ASN A 242 -103.94 8.67 -3.32
N ASP A 243 -104.07 8.03 -2.16
CA ASP A 243 -102.94 7.43 -1.44
C ASP A 243 -102.48 6.09 -2.05
N LEU A 244 -103.36 5.40 -2.80
CA LEU A 244 -103.04 4.14 -3.49
C LEU A 244 -102.28 4.37 -4.81
N GLN A 245 -102.57 5.46 -5.52
CA GLN A 245 -101.92 5.82 -6.78
C GLN A 245 -100.43 6.16 -6.57
N ILE A 246 -100.11 6.87 -5.48
CA ILE A 246 -98.73 7.28 -5.15
C ILE A 246 -97.84 6.08 -4.79
N ALA A 247 -98.39 5.02 -4.20
CA ALA A 247 -97.61 3.86 -3.76
C ALA A 247 -97.29 2.86 -4.90
N THR A 248 -98.05 2.89 -6.01
CA THR A 248 -97.89 1.93 -7.11
C THR A 248 -96.91 2.42 -8.18
N ASP A 249 -96.87 3.74 -8.42
CA ASP A 249 -96.00 4.35 -9.44
C ASP A 249 -94.52 4.53 -8.99
N LEU A 250 -94.18 4.21 -7.73
CA LEU A 250 -92.82 4.37 -7.18
C LEU A 250 -91.94 3.11 -7.22
N THR A 251 -92.32 2.04 -7.91
CA THR A 251 -91.57 0.75 -7.87
C THR A 251 -91.10 0.21 -9.22
N ILE A 252 -91.41 0.84 -10.35
CA ILE A 252 -91.01 0.34 -11.68
C ILE A 252 -89.58 0.74 -12.08
N ASP A 253 -89.01 1.81 -11.50
CA ASP A 253 -87.66 2.30 -11.83
C ASP A 253 -86.60 2.07 -10.73
N LEU A 254 -86.68 0.96 -9.99
CA LEU A 254 -85.67 0.60 -8.97
C LEU A 254 -84.87 -0.63 -9.43
N ILE A 255 -83.91 -0.39 -10.32
CA ILE A 255 -82.89 -1.36 -10.74
C ILE A 255 -81.67 -1.17 -9.83
N ASP A 256 -81.19 -2.25 -9.19
CA ASP A 256 -79.97 -2.19 -8.38
C ASP A 256 -78.75 -2.11 -9.32
N GLU A 257 -77.82 -1.20 -9.03
CA GLU A 257 -76.56 -1.10 -9.77
C GLU A 257 -75.59 -2.18 -9.25
N SER A 258 -74.96 -2.94 -10.16
CA SER A 258 -74.01 -4.00 -9.80
C SER A 258 -72.65 -3.41 -9.41
N THR A 259 -72.12 -3.78 -8.25
CA THR A 259 -70.76 -3.42 -7.82
C THR A 259 -69.69 -4.39 -8.33
N GLU A 260 -70.06 -5.45 -9.06
CA GLU A 260 -69.11 -6.50 -9.48
C GLU A 260 -67.97 -5.97 -10.37
N GLU A 261 -68.27 -5.04 -11.27
CA GLU A 261 -67.24 -4.44 -12.14
C GLU A 261 -66.28 -3.56 -11.33
N ILE A 262 -66.80 -2.81 -10.35
CA ILE A 262 -65.98 -1.96 -9.45
C ILE A 262 -65.10 -2.84 -8.54
N GLU A 263 -65.66 -3.91 -7.97
CA GLU A 263 -64.91 -4.86 -7.13
C GLU A 263 -63.83 -5.59 -7.93
N SER A 264 -64.12 -5.97 -9.18
CA SER A 264 -63.14 -6.57 -10.09
C SER A 264 -62.01 -5.58 -10.42
N ASN A 265 -62.35 -4.32 -10.66
CA ASN A 265 -61.38 -3.26 -10.91
C ASN A 265 -60.49 -2.98 -9.69
N ILE A 266 -61.06 -2.92 -8.48
CA ILE A 266 -60.29 -2.75 -7.24
C ILE A 266 -59.31 -3.92 -7.05
N ALA A 267 -59.77 -5.17 -7.19
CA ALA A 267 -58.91 -6.35 -7.04
C ALA A 267 -57.78 -6.38 -8.08
N ASN A 268 -58.06 -5.98 -9.32
CA ASN A 268 -57.06 -5.89 -10.37
C ASN A 268 -56.02 -4.79 -10.08
N ILE A 269 -56.46 -3.61 -9.62
CA ILE A 269 -55.56 -2.52 -9.25
C ILE A 269 -54.68 -2.89 -8.05
N GLU A 270 -55.20 -3.63 -7.06
CA GLU A 270 -54.38 -4.13 -5.95
C GLU A 270 -53.28 -5.10 -6.44
N GLN A 271 -53.59 -5.99 -7.39
CA GLN A 271 -52.59 -6.87 -8.00
C GLN A 271 -51.55 -6.08 -8.80
N ILE A 272 -51.96 -5.02 -9.50
CA ILE A 272 -51.04 -4.14 -10.21
C ILE A 272 -50.14 -3.42 -9.20
N ASN A 273 -50.70 -2.82 -8.15
CA ASN A 273 -49.95 -2.09 -7.12
C ASN A 273 -48.96 -2.99 -6.36
N LEU A 274 -49.29 -4.27 -6.15
CA LEU A 274 -48.35 -5.24 -5.60
C LEU A 274 -47.11 -5.40 -6.49
N LYS A 275 -47.31 -5.53 -7.82
CA LYS A 275 -46.21 -5.61 -8.80
C LYS A 275 -45.39 -4.32 -8.84
N VAL A 276 -46.04 -3.16 -8.78
CA VAL A 276 -45.35 -1.85 -8.72
C VAL A 276 -44.47 -1.77 -7.46
N ARG A 277 -44.98 -2.17 -6.29
CA ARG A 277 -44.19 -2.21 -5.05
C ARG A 277 -42.98 -3.15 -5.17
N THR A 278 -43.15 -4.33 -5.73
CA THR A 278 -42.03 -5.26 -5.97
C THR A 278 -40.97 -4.65 -6.88
N ASN A 279 -41.36 -3.92 -7.94
CA ASN A 279 -40.42 -3.21 -8.80
C ASN A 279 -39.69 -2.07 -8.07
N LEU A 280 -40.39 -1.29 -7.25
CA LEU A 280 -39.79 -0.21 -6.44
C LEU A 280 -38.80 -0.78 -5.40
N ASP A 281 -39.11 -1.91 -4.77
CA ASP A 281 -38.21 -2.59 -3.84
C ASP A 281 -36.95 -3.09 -4.56
N LYS A 282 -37.08 -3.58 -5.79
CA LYS A 282 -35.95 -3.96 -6.64
C LYS A 282 -35.10 -2.75 -7.03
N GLU A 283 -35.72 -1.66 -7.50
CA GLU A 283 -35.01 -0.44 -7.89
C GLU A 283 -34.23 0.14 -6.69
N LYS A 284 -34.82 0.12 -5.50
CA LYS A 284 -34.14 0.48 -4.26
C LYS A 284 -32.94 -0.43 -3.97
N ALA A 285 -33.09 -1.75 -4.12
CA ALA A 285 -32.00 -2.69 -3.93
C ALA A 285 -30.85 -2.49 -4.95
N GLU A 286 -31.18 -2.19 -6.21
CA GLU A 286 -30.22 -1.86 -7.26
C GLU A 286 -29.48 -0.55 -6.95
N GLU A 287 -30.18 0.48 -6.50
CA GLU A 287 -29.58 1.75 -6.08
C GLU A 287 -28.63 1.57 -4.91
N GLU A 288 -29.04 0.82 -3.88
CA GLU A 288 -28.18 0.51 -2.74
C GLU A 288 -26.92 -0.28 -3.15
N ALA A 289 -27.02 -1.19 -4.13
CA ALA A 289 -25.87 -1.89 -4.68
C ALA A 289 -24.94 -0.93 -5.45
N ARG A 290 -25.52 -0.01 -6.23
CA ARG A 290 -24.77 1.02 -6.98
C ARG A 290 -23.95 1.91 -6.05
N VAL A 291 -24.55 2.42 -4.98
CA VAL A 291 -23.85 3.26 -3.99
C VAL A 291 -22.63 2.52 -3.40
N GLN A 292 -22.76 1.24 -3.07
CA GLN A 292 -21.63 0.45 -2.57
C GLN A 292 -20.56 0.21 -3.64
N ARG A 293 -20.95 0.04 -4.90
CA ARG A 293 -20.02 -0.10 -6.03
C ARG A 293 -19.26 1.21 -6.30
N ASP A 294 -19.92 2.36 -6.18
CA ASP A 294 -19.28 3.67 -6.31
C ASP A 294 -18.25 3.90 -5.19
N GLU A 295 -18.58 3.52 -3.95
CA GLU A 295 -17.65 3.58 -2.83
C GLU A 295 -16.43 2.66 -3.03
N TYR A 296 -16.64 1.46 -3.59
CA TYR A 296 -15.54 0.56 -3.98
C TYR A 296 -14.61 1.22 -5.02
N ASN A 297 -15.18 1.88 -6.03
CA ASN A 297 -14.41 2.56 -7.08
C ASN A 297 -13.64 3.78 -6.52
N ARG A 298 -14.24 4.51 -5.57
CA ARG A 298 -13.59 5.60 -4.85
C ARG A 298 -12.37 5.09 -4.06
N LEU A 299 -12.55 4.06 -3.24
CA LEU A 299 -11.45 3.44 -2.47
C LEU A 299 -10.36 2.87 -3.38
N SER A 300 -10.73 2.31 -4.54
CA SER A 300 -9.76 1.87 -5.55
C SER A 300 -8.91 3.02 -6.07
N SER A 301 -9.52 4.17 -6.34
CA SER A 301 -8.82 5.38 -6.79
C SER A 301 -7.90 5.95 -5.71
N GLU A 302 -8.32 5.91 -4.44
CA GLU A 302 -7.50 6.35 -3.31
C GLU A 302 -6.29 5.44 -3.06
N ILE A 303 -6.44 4.13 -3.21
CA ILE A 303 -5.30 3.18 -3.15
C ILE A 303 -4.29 3.50 -4.25
N GLU A 304 -4.74 3.73 -5.48
CA GLU A 304 -3.84 4.09 -6.59
C GLU A 304 -3.16 5.44 -6.38
N ALA A 305 -3.83 6.41 -5.75
CA ALA A 305 -3.22 7.66 -5.34
C ALA A 305 -2.12 7.43 -4.27
N VAL A 306 -2.39 6.64 -3.22
CA VAL A 306 -1.37 6.32 -2.19
C VAL A 306 -0.18 5.57 -2.79
N ARG A 307 -0.42 4.64 -3.72
CA ARG A 307 0.65 3.93 -4.45
C ARG A 307 1.49 4.88 -5.31
N LYS A 308 0.85 5.88 -5.92
CA LYS A 308 1.54 6.93 -6.64
C LYS A 308 2.38 7.78 -5.67
N ASP A 309 1.84 8.19 -4.54
CA ASP A 309 2.56 8.96 -3.51
C ASP A 309 3.79 8.19 -3.00
N LYS A 310 3.67 6.87 -2.76
CA LYS A 310 4.81 6.00 -2.39
C LYS A 310 5.91 6.01 -3.47
N ARG A 311 5.52 5.88 -4.74
CA ARG A 311 6.46 5.90 -5.88
C ARG A 311 7.11 7.26 -6.04
N ASP A 312 6.35 8.34 -5.91
CA ASP A 312 6.83 9.71 -6.02
C ASP A 312 7.79 10.04 -4.86
N LEU A 313 7.51 9.55 -3.65
CA LEU A 313 8.38 9.70 -2.48
C LEU A 313 9.75 9.04 -2.68
N LEU A 314 9.77 7.85 -3.30
CA LEU A 314 10.99 7.10 -3.58
C LEU A 314 11.75 7.65 -4.80
N THR A 315 11.05 8.18 -5.80
CA THR A 315 11.65 8.72 -7.03
C THR A 315 12.28 10.09 -6.81
N ASN A 316 11.68 10.92 -5.95
CA ASN A 316 12.21 12.25 -5.60
C ASN A 316 13.26 12.22 -4.48
N ALA A 317 13.54 11.06 -3.90
CA ALA A 317 14.56 10.92 -2.88
C ALA A 317 15.96 11.06 -3.49
N ASP A 318 16.84 11.76 -2.78
CA ASP A 318 18.26 11.91 -3.14
C ASP A 318 19.01 10.58 -2.89
N LEU A 319 18.90 9.69 -3.88
CA LEU A 319 19.44 8.34 -3.82
C LEU A 319 20.99 8.34 -3.96
N PRO A 320 21.71 7.46 -3.26
CA PRO A 320 23.17 7.38 -3.31
C PRO A 320 23.77 7.04 -4.68
N LEU A 321 22.99 6.40 -5.56
CA LEU A 321 23.42 5.92 -6.87
C LEU A 321 22.25 5.95 -7.86
N GLU A 322 22.50 6.38 -9.09
CA GLU A 322 21.48 6.38 -10.14
C GLU A 322 20.98 4.96 -10.43
N GLY A 323 19.67 4.82 -10.64
CA GLY A 323 19.04 3.52 -10.89
C GLY A 323 18.80 2.67 -9.63
N LEU A 324 19.20 3.15 -8.45
CA LEU A 324 18.83 2.54 -7.18
C LEU A 324 17.37 2.83 -6.84
N SER A 325 16.64 1.87 -6.29
CA SER A 325 15.27 2.07 -5.82
C SER A 325 14.90 1.05 -4.75
N VAL A 326 13.79 1.27 -4.06
CA VAL A 326 13.20 0.31 -3.13
C VAL A 326 11.80 -0.03 -3.63
N ASN A 327 11.48 -1.32 -3.70
CA ASN A 327 10.12 -1.77 -4.00
C ASN A 327 9.75 -2.93 -3.07
N ASP A 328 8.58 -2.84 -2.44
CA ASP A 328 8.08 -3.83 -1.47
C ASP A 328 9.12 -4.25 -0.41
N GLY A 329 9.89 -3.28 0.12
CA GLY A 329 10.93 -3.54 1.11
C GLY A 329 12.15 -4.30 0.58
N LYS A 330 12.34 -4.32 -0.75
CA LYS A 330 13.52 -4.89 -1.41
C LYS A 330 14.29 -3.81 -2.15
N LEU A 331 15.60 -3.93 -2.11
CA LEU A 331 16.51 -3.06 -2.85
C LEU A 331 16.62 -3.52 -4.31
N LEU A 332 16.48 -2.56 -5.22
CA LEU A 332 16.58 -2.74 -6.66
C LEU A 332 17.68 -1.84 -7.22
N TYR A 333 18.44 -2.33 -8.19
CA TYR A 333 19.41 -1.54 -8.96
C TYR A 333 19.21 -1.83 -10.43
N LEU A 334 18.98 -0.79 -11.23
CA LEU A 334 18.65 -0.90 -12.66
C LEU A 334 17.50 -1.90 -12.93
N GLY A 335 16.52 -1.95 -12.02
CA GLY A 335 15.36 -2.84 -12.07
C GLY A 335 15.61 -4.28 -11.63
N GLN A 336 16.82 -4.66 -11.22
CA GLN A 336 17.16 -6.00 -10.73
C GLN A 336 17.13 -6.08 -9.20
N GLU A 337 16.59 -7.17 -8.66
CA GLU A 337 16.70 -7.50 -7.22
C GLU A 337 18.14 -7.87 -6.86
N TRP A 338 18.50 -7.76 -5.57
CA TRP A 338 19.86 -7.98 -5.05
C TRP A 338 20.50 -9.29 -5.51
N ASP A 339 19.74 -10.39 -5.52
CA ASP A 339 20.21 -11.73 -5.90
C ASP A 339 20.50 -11.88 -7.40
N ASN A 340 19.89 -11.03 -8.23
CA ASN A 340 20.10 -10.99 -9.68
C ASN A 340 21.19 -9.98 -10.09
N MET A 341 21.77 -9.22 -9.15
CA MET A 341 22.89 -8.33 -9.42
C MET A 341 24.20 -9.11 -9.55
N SER A 342 25.09 -8.64 -10.43
CA SER A 342 26.46 -9.16 -10.47
C SER A 342 27.21 -8.80 -9.17
N GLY A 343 28.26 -9.55 -8.84
CA GLY A 343 29.09 -9.25 -7.68
C GLY A 343 29.69 -7.84 -7.72
N SER A 344 30.08 -7.36 -8.91
CA SER A 344 30.55 -5.98 -9.11
C SER A 344 29.46 -4.94 -8.84
N GLN A 345 28.23 -5.16 -9.31
CA GLN A 345 27.09 -4.28 -9.04
C GLN A 345 26.75 -4.24 -7.55
N GLN A 346 26.72 -5.39 -6.88
CA GLN A 346 26.46 -5.44 -5.44
C GLN A 346 27.51 -4.65 -4.64
N LEU A 347 28.80 -4.77 -5.00
CA LEU A 347 29.89 -4.01 -4.37
C LEU A 347 29.74 -2.49 -4.60
N MET A 348 29.38 -2.06 -5.81
CA MET A 348 29.14 -0.65 -6.13
C MET A 348 27.97 -0.10 -5.32
N VAL A 349 26.83 -0.79 -5.32
CA VAL A 349 25.63 -0.41 -4.58
C VAL A 349 25.91 -0.33 -3.08
N ALA A 350 26.56 -1.36 -2.52
CA ALA A 350 26.94 -1.36 -1.12
C ALA A 350 27.85 -0.17 -0.77
N THR A 351 28.83 0.12 -1.61
CA THR A 351 29.76 1.24 -1.41
C THR A 351 29.03 2.59 -1.42
N ALA A 352 28.12 2.80 -2.37
CA ALA A 352 27.33 4.03 -2.47
C ALA A 352 26.43 4.25 -1.24
N ILE A 353 25.77 3.18 -0.78
CA ILE A 353 24.90 3.23 0.41
C ILE A 353 25.71 3.57 1.66
N VAL A 354 26.83 2.89 1.88
CA VAL A 354 27.67 3.11 3.07
C VAL A 354 28.23 4.53 3.12
N ARG A 355 28.62 5.10 1.97
CA ARG A 355 29.06 6.48 1.88
C ARG A 355 27.97 7.46 2.32
N LYS A 356 26.75 7.29 1.81
CA LYS A 356 25.63 8.19 2.13
C LYS A 356 25.16 8.03 3.58
N LEU A 357 25.34 6.84 4.18
CA LEU A 357 25.04 6.57 5.59
C LEU A 357 25.83 7.47 6.55
N LYS A 358 27.12 7.68 6.29
CA LYS A 358 27.97 8.55 7.11
C LYS A 358 28.97 9.31 6.24
N PRO A 359 28.59 10.49 5.72
CA PRO A 359 29.43 11.27 4.81
C PRO A 359 30.79 11.70 5.41
N ASP A 360 30.89 11.79 6.74
CA ASP A 360 32.16 12.09 7.43
C ASP A 360 33.17 10.93 7.37
N CYS A 361 32.70 9.69 7.14
CA CYS A 361 33.55 8.52 6.92
C CYS A 361 33.99 8.49 5.45
N GLY A 362 35.16 9.06 5.16
CA GLY A 362 35.69 9.24 3.81
C GLY A 362 36.43 8.03 3.24
N PHE A 363 36.27 6.84 3.81
CA PHE A 363 36.90 5.64 3.30
C PHE A 363 35.99 4.41 3.40
N VAL A 364 36.26 3.39 2.59
CA VAL A 364 35.59 2.08 2.60
C VAL A 364 36.61 0.96 2.39
N LEU A 365 36.42 -0.16 3.09
CA LEU A 365 37.23 -1.37 2.94
C LEU A 365 36.48 -2.39 2.08
N ILE A 366 37.11 -2.84 1.00
CA ILE A 366 36.48 -3.74 0.03
C ILE A 366 37.34 -5.00 -0.14
N ASP A 367 36.80 -6.16 0.21
CA ASP A 367 37.46 -7.43 -0.09
C ASP A 367 36.93 -8.01 -1.41
N LYS A 368 37.74 -8.86 -2.04
CA LYS A 368 37.39 -9.65 -3.23
C LYS A 368 37.11 -8.86 -4.51
N LEU A 369 37.98 -7.91 -4.84
CA LEU A 369 37.87 -7.16 -6.12
C LEU A 369 38.16 -7.99 -7.37
N GLU A 370 38.57 -9.26 -7.25
CA GLU A 370 38.65 -10.19 -8.39
C GLU A 370 37.32 -10.41 -9.12
N GLN A 371 36.20 -9.97 -8.54
CA GLN A 371 34.87 -9.99 -9.18
C GLN A 371 34.69 -8.90 -10.26
N MET A 372 35.63 -7.94 -10.35
CA MET A 372 35.62 -6.88 -11.35
C MET A 372 36.69 -7.12 -12.43
N ASP A 373 36.30 -7.03 -13.69
CA ASP A 373 37.26 -6.89 -14.79
C ASP A 373 37.97 -5.52 -14.72
N GLN A 374 38.99 -5.33 -15.56
CA GLN A 374 39.79 -4.10 -15.53
C GLN A 374 38.97 -2.86 -15.87
N ILE A 375 38.06 -2.96 -16.85
CA ILE A 375 37.22 -1.84 -17.28
C ILE A 375 36.31 -1.38 -16.14
N THR A 376 35.67 -2.33 -15.45
CA THR A 376 34.80 -2.07 -14.31
C THR A 376 35.59 -1.50 -13.14
N LEU A 377 36.81 -2.00 -12.90
CA LEU A 377 37.69 -1.49 -11.85
C LEU A 377 38.10 -0.03 -12.11
N ASP A 378 38.46 0.30 -13.35
CA ASP A 378 38.83 1.67 -13.74
C ASP A 378 37.63 2.63 -13.63
N GLN A 379 36.44 2.19 -14.06
CA GLN A 379 35.20 2.96 -13.90
C GLN A 379 34.85 3.18 -12.42
N PHE A 380 34.98 2.13 -11.60
CA PHE A 380 34.73 2.22 -10.17
C PHE A 380 35.73 3.13 -9.46
N GLY A 381 37.02 3.06 -9.85
CA GLY A 381 38.07 3.96 -9.37
C GLY A 381 37.77 5.43 -9.67
N LYS A 382 37.37 5.75 -10.91
CA LYS A 382 36.95 7.10 -11.30
C LYS A 382 35.73 7.58 -10.52
N TRP A 383 34.71 6.74 -10.38
CA TRP A 383 33.54 7.08 -9.58
C TRP A 383 33.92 7.39 -8.12
N LEU A 384 34.82 6.62 -7.51
CA LEU A 384 35.33 6.90 -6.16
C LEU A 384 36.07 8.25 -6.07
N GLU A 385 36.81 8.64 -7.12
CA GLU A 385 37.49 9.94 -7.20
C GLU A 385 36.50 11.10 -7.31
N ASP A 386 35.54 11.00 -8.22
CA ASP A 386 34.47 11.98 -8.42
C ASP A 386 33.66 12.20 -7.12
N GLU A 387 33.47 11.12 -6.37
CA GLU A 387 32.74 11.11 -5.12
C GLU A 387 33.60 11.46 -3.89
N GLY A 388 34.91 11.67 -4.07
CA GLY A 388 35.86 12.00 -3.01
C GLY A 388 35.97 10.91 -1.92
N LEU A 389 35.77 9.65 -2.29
CA LEU A 389 35.79 8.49 -1.39
C LEU A 389 37.07 7.68 -1.58
N GLN A 390 37.73 7.30 -0.48
CA GLN A 390 38.88 6.40 -0.51
C GLN A 390 38.43 4.94 -0.40
N ALA A 391 38.70 4.10 -1.39
CA ALA A 391 38.52 2.66 -1.25
C ALA A 391 39.87 1.96 -1.07
N ILE A 392 40.02 1.20 0.01
CA ILE A 392 41.16 0.32 0.22
C ILE A 392 40.68 -1.11 0.00
N ALA A 393 41.22 -1.73 -1.04
CA ALA A 393 40.67 -2.98 -1.50
C ALA A 393 41.72 -4.07 -1.70
N THR A 394 41.30 -5.33 -1.64
CA THR A 394 42.17 -6.49 -1.89
C THR A 394 41.78 -7.21 -3.17
N ARG A 395 42.78 -7.59 -3.96
CA ARG A 395 42.60 -8.35 -5.21
C ARG A 395 43.64 -9.46 -5.31
N VAL A 396 43.26 -10.63 -5.84
CA VAL A 396 44.22 -11.68 -6.16
C VAL A 396 44.86 -11.39 -7.52
N SER A 397 45.85 -10.49 -7.52
CA SER A 397 46.60 -10.11 -8.73
C SER A 397 47.97 -9.53 -8.36
N THR A 398 48.88 -9.52 -9.31
CA THR A 398 50.18 -8.85 -9.24
C THR A 398 50.40 -7.91 -10.42
N GLY A 399 49.34 -7.55 -11.13
CA GLY A 399 49.40 -6.67 -12.30
C GLY A 399 49.57 -5.20 -11.92
N ASP A 400 49.52 -4.35 -12.94
CA ASP A 400 49.65 -2.90 -12.85
C ASP A 400 48.47 -2.21 -12.15
N GLU A 401 47.32 -2.88 -12.03
CA GLU A 401 46.15 -2.37 -11.30
C GLU A 401 46.38 -2.36 -9.77
N CYS A 402 47.37 -3.11 -9.27
CA CYS A 402 47.68 -3.18 -7.85
C CYS A 402 48.65 -2.07 -7.44
N SER A 403 48.24 -1.15 -6.58
CA SER A 403 49.13 -0.10 -6.05
C SER A 403 50.25 -0.68 -5.17
N ILE A 404 49.95 -1.74 -4.42
CA ILE A 404 50.88 -2.37 -3.47
C ILE A 404 50.75 -3.88 -3.58
N ILE A 405 51.87 -4.60 -3.53
CA ILE A 405 51.89 -6.06 -3.50
C ILE A 405 52.23 -6.56 -2.10
N ILE A 406 51.44 -7.50 -1.59
CA ILE A 406 51.77 -8.23 -0.36
C ILE A 406 52.43 -9.55 -0.74
N GLU A 407 53.66 -9.75 -0.25
CA GLU A 407 54.43 -10.97 -0.43
C GLU A 407 55.04 -11.39 0.92
N ASP A 408 54.77 -12.62 1.34
CA ASP A 408 55.22 -13.22 2.60
C ASP A 408 55.00 -12.28 3.82
N GLY A 409 53.85 -11.61 3.85
CA GLY A 409 53.46 -10.70 4.92
C GLY A 409 54.23 -9.37 4.95
N TYR A 410 54.96 -9.02 3.89
CA TYR A 410 55.56 -7.70 3.69
C TYR A 410 54.84 -6.91 2.59
N SER A 411 54.83 -5.58 2.70
CA SER A 411 54.40 -4.68 1.62
C SER A 411 55.57 -4.35 0.70
N LEU A 412 55.40 -4.56 -0.59
CA LEU A 412 56.33 -4.20 -1.65
C LEU A 412 55.67 -3.16 -2.58
N ASP A 413 56.44 -2.14 -2.95
CA ASP A 413 56.01 -1.18 -3.96
C ASP A 413 55.89 -1.86 -5.32
N ASN A 414 54.74 -1.70 -5.97
CA ASN A 414 54.54 -2.28 -7.28
C ASN A 414 55.19 -1.41 -8.37
N LYS A 415 56.30 -1.88 -8.93
CA LYS A 415 57.05 -1.13 -9.97
C LYS A 415 56.32 -1.03 -11.30
N THR A 416 55.33 -1.89 -11.55
CA THR A 416 54.53 -1.86 -12.77
C THR A 416 53.27 -1.02 -12.61
N HIS A 417 52.96 -0.53 -11.41
CA HIS A 417 51.80 0.31 -11.18
C HIS A 417 51.97 1.64 -11.92
N GLN A 418 51.07 1.89 -12.87
CA GLN A 418 50.91 3.21 -13.47
C GLN A 418 49.79 3.91 -12.70
N PRO A 419 50.09 4.97 -11.93
CA PRO A 419 49.03 5.77 -11.33
C PRO A 419 48.18 6.34 -12.47
N THR A 420 46.85 6.28 -12.33
CA THR A 420 45.86 6.71 -13.34
C THR A 420 45.92 8.20 -13.70
N THR A 421 46.88 8.95 -13.14
CA THR A 421 47.14 10.36 -13.43
C THR A 421 47.87 10.53 -14.76
N GLU A 422 47.12 10.59 -15.86
CA GLU A 422 47.30 11.54 -16.97
C GLU A 422 46.37 11.15 -18.14
N ALA A 423 45.10 11.57 -18.09
CA ALA A 423 44.26 11.67 -19.27
C ALA A 423 43.86 13.14 -19.46
N LYS A 424 44.22 13.66 -20.62
CA LYS A 424 44.00 15.04 -21.08
C LYS A 424 42.57 15.51 -20.82
N SER A 425 42.46 16.77 -20.46
CA SER A 425 41.24 17.55 -20.42
C SER A 425 40.45 17.42 -21.74
N GLU A 426 39.41 16.59 -21.73
CA GLU A 426 38.27 16.73 -22.62
C GLU A 426 37.05 17.03 -21.74
N THR A 427 36.27 18.02 -22.20
CA THR A 427 35.11 18.65 -21.56
C THR A 427 34.10 17.68 -20.93
N PRO A 428 33.38 18.11 -19.88
CA PRO A 428 32.44 17.26 -19.15
C PRO A 428 31.25 16.88 -20.03
N GLN A 429 31.24 15.64 -20.52
CA GLN A 429 29.99 14.96 -20.86
C GLN A 429 29.56 14.17 -19.64
N THR A 430 28.40 14.54 -19.11
CA THR A 430 27.69 13.81 -18.06
C THR A 430 27.55 12.34 -18.49
N PRO A 431 28.09 11.36 -17.75
CA PRO A 431 28.00 9.98 -18.17
C PRO A 431 26.58 9.46 -17.91
N SER A 432 25.75 9.43 -18.96
CA SER A 432 24.53 8.62 -18.96
C SER A 432 24.93 7.15 -19.06
N TRP A 433 24.74 6.39 -17.98
CA TRP A 433 24.90 4.94 -17.99
C TRP A 433 23.91 4.30 -18.97
N GLN A 434 24.37 3.89 -20.15
CA GLN A 434 23.63 2.97 -21.01
C GLN A 434 23.93 1.56 -20.55
N GLY A 435 23.00 0.99 -19.78
CA GLY A 435 23.02 -0.43 -19.45
C GLY A 435 23.03 -1.27 -20.72
N GLY A 436 24.11 -2.02 -20.91
CA GLY A 436 24.24 -3.00 -21.98
C GLY A 436 25.24 -4.06 -21.56
N PHE A 437 24.74 -5.19 -21.07
CA PHE A 437 24.71 -6.48 -21.77
C PHE A 437 23.63 -7.37 -21.16
#